data_AF-A0A3P7IZX8-F1
#
_entry.id   AF-A0A3P7IZX8-F1
#
_cell.length_a   1.000
_cell.length_b   1.000
_cell.length_c   1.000
_cell.angle_alpha   90.00
_cell.angle_beta   90.00
_cell.angle_gamma   90.00
#
_symmetry.space_group_name_H-M   'P 1'
#
loop_
_entity.id
_entity.type
_entity.pdbx_description
1 polymer ?
#
loop_
_entity_poly.entity_id
_entity_poly.type
_entity_poly.pdbx_seq_one_letter_code
_entity_poly.pdbx_strand_id
1 'polypeptide(L)'
;MPINVFRKLYAAYSSFYQTIKLMFVACIMISYPLQFYVPMERVEKWITRKIPVHKQSLYIYTTRYMGVLLTCAVAELIPHLALFISLIGAFSGASMALLFPPCIELLTRYAKGQLSSSIWAKNIFLLCFALLGFTTGTYAALSEILKKF
;
A
#
# COMPACT_ATOMS: atom_id res chain seq x y z
N MET A 1 23.75 18.65 40.73
CA MET A 1 22.52 17.84 40.93
C MET A 1 21.61 17.64 39.69
N PRO A 2 21.71 18.35 38.53
CA PRO A 2 20.74 18.17 37.43
C PRO A 2 21.00 16.95 36.51
N ILE A 3 22.23 16.43 36.46
CA ILE A 3 22.63 15.35 35.53
C ILE A 3 21.94 14.01 35.82
N ASN A 4 21.68 13.68 37.09
CA ASN A 4 21.02 12.42 37.47
C ASN A 4 19.52 12.42 37.14
N VAL A 5 18.88 13.59 37.16
CA VAL A 5 17.48 13.76 36.77
C VAL A 5 17.34 13.63 35.25
N PHE A 6 18.24 14.27 34.49
CA PHE A 6 18.31 14.11 33.04
C PHE A 6 18.60 12.66 32.62
N ARG A 7 19.51 11.95 33.30
CA ARG A 7 19.79 10.53 33.01
C ARG A 7 18.60 9.62 33.33
N LYS A 8 17.86 9.87 34.42
CA LYS A 8 16.62 9.13 34.72
C LYS A 8 15.51 9.41 33.70
N LEU A 9 15.34 10.66 33.26
CA LEU A 9 14.39 11.03 32.21
C LEU A 9 14.75 10.39 30.86
N TYR A 10 16.03 10.40 30.49
CA TYR A 10 16.50 9.75 29.26
C TYR A 10 16.35 8.23 29.31
N ALA A 11 16.65 7.60 30.45
CA ALA A 11 16.43 6.17 30.67
C ALA A 11 14.94 5.80 30.60
N ALA A 12 14.05 6.57 31.24
CA ALA A 12 12.61 6.36 31.16
C ALA A 12 12.07 6.54 29.73
N TYR A 13 12.58 7.54 29.00
CA TYR A 13 12.25 7.76 27.59
C TYR A 13 12.70 6.58 26.70
N SER A 14 13.89 6.03 26.93
CA SER A 14 14.37 4.84 26.22
C SER A 14 13.53 3.60 26.51
N SER A 15 13.08 3.40 27.76
CA SER A 15 12.20 2.28 28.12
C SER A 15 10.84 2.36 27.44
N PHE A 16 10.24 3.55 27.38
CA PHE A 16 8.97 3.76 26.68
C PHE A 16 9.09 3.54 25.17
N TYR A 17 10.15 4.07 24.55
CA TYR A 17 10.44 3.85 23.13
C TYR A 17 10.62 2.37 22.79
N GLN A 18 11.34 1.63 23.64
CA GLN A 18 11.55 0.20 23.48
C GLN A 18 10.24 -0.60 23.57
N THR A 19 9.35 -0.23 24.50
CA THR A 19 8.01 -0.82 24.61
C THR A 19 7.19 -0.58 23.34
N ILE A 20 7.13 0.66 22.83
CA ILE A 20 6.43 0.97 21.57
C ILE A 20 7.00 0.15 20.42
N LYS A 21 8.33 0.05 20.32
CA LYS A 21 8.99 -0.73 19.27
C LYS A 21 8.60 -2.21 19.33
N LEU A 22 8.56 -2.80 20.53
CA LEU A 22 8.11 -4.19 20.71
C LEU A 22 6.64 -4.38 20.34
N MET A 23 5.76 -3.47 20.78
CA MET A 23 4.34 -3.51 20.41
C MET A 23 4.16 -3.40 18.89
N PHE A 24 4.87 -2.49 18.24
CA PHE A 24 4.80 -2.30 16.80
C PHE A 24 5.27 -3.54 16.03
N VAL A 25 6.38 -4.16 16.45
CA VAL A 25 6.86 -5.42 15.86
C VAL A 25 5.85 -6.55 16.04
N ALA A 26 5.25 -6.69 17.24
CA ALA A 26 4.20 -7.68 17.49
C ALA A 26 2.97 -7.44 16.60
N CYS A 27 2.52 -6.19 16.45
CA CYS A 27 1.42 -5.81 15.57
C CYS A 27 1.71 -6.17 14.10
N ILE A 28 2.92 -5.88 13.59
CA ILE A 28 3.31 -6.22 12.22
C ILE A 28 3.37 -7.72 12.02
N MET A 29 3.94 -8.46 12.98
CA MET A 29 4.05 -9.92 12.92
C MET A 29 2.68 -10.58 12.74
N ILE A 30 1.65 -10.05 13.41
CA ILE A 30 0.27 -10.54 13.31
C ILE A 30 -0.42 -10.02 12.02
N SER A 31 -0.21 -8.77 11.65
CA SER A 31 -0.93 -8.14 10.53
C SER A 31 -0.41 -8.57 9.17
N TYR A 32 0.88 -8.87 9.04
CA TYR A 32 1.51 -9.17 7.76
C TYR A 32 0.90 -10.42 7.06
N PRO A 33 0.72 -11.58 7.73
CA PRO A 33 0.07 -12.73 7.12
C PRO A 33 -1.37 -12.45 6.69
N LEU A 34 -2.12 -11.64 7.46
CA LEU A 34 -3.51 -11.28 7.15
C LEU A 34 -3.60 -10.42 5.89
N GLN A 35 -2.71 -9.44 5.75
CA GLN A 35 -2.66 -8.58 4.56
C GLN A 35 -2.24 -9.38 3.30
N PHE A 36 -1.35 -10.35 3.45
CA PHE A 36 -0.90 -11.22 2.34
C PHE A 36 -1.96 -12.25 1.92
N TYR A 37 -2.90 -12.59 2.81
CA TYR A 37 -3.92 -13.60 2.54
C TYR A 37 -4.85 -13.25 1.36
N VAL A 38 -5.38 -12.02 1.33
CA VAL A 38 -6.34 -11.57 0.30
C VAL A 38 -5.79 -11.66 -1.13
N PRO A 39 -4.61 -11.08 -1.47
CA PRO A 39 -4.05 -11.21 -2.81
C PRO A 39 -3.64 -12.65 -3.12
N MET A 40 -3.14 -13.40 -2.14
CA MET A 40 -2.71 -14.79 -2.37
C MET A 40 -3.89 -15.71 -2.68
N GLU A 41 -5.02 -15.55 -1.97
CA GLU A 41 -6.26 -16.28 -2.26
C GLU A 41 -6.76 -15.98 -3.68
N ARG A 42 -6.68 -14.72 -4.12
CA ARG A 42 -7.04 -14.32 -5.48
C ARG A 42 -6.15 -14.99 -6.52
N VAL A 43 -4.83 -15.00 -6.30
CA VAL A 43 -3.86 -15.63 -7.21
C VAL A 43 -4.04 -17.14 -7.26
N GLU A 44 -4.26 -17.79 -6.11
CA GLU A 44 -4.48 -19.22 -6.02
C GLU A 44 -5.73 -19.66 -6.82
N LYS A 45 -6.85 -18.94 -6.66
CA LYS A 45 -8.07 -19.18 -7.47
C LYS A 45 -7.82 -19.02 -8.96
N TRP A 46 -6.98 -18.06 -9.36
CA TRP A 46 -6.61 -17.85 -10.75
C TRP A 46 -5.74 -18.98 -11.31
N ILE A 47 -4.78 -19.47 -10.51
CA ILE A 47 -3.92 -20.62 -10.84
C ILE A 47 -4.77 -21.88 -11.00
N THR A 48 -5.65 -22.18 -10.05
CA THR A 48 -6.49 -23.39 -10.08
C THR A 48 -7.43 -23.41 -11.29
N ARG A 49 -7.88 -22.23 -11.76
CA ARG A 49 -8.73 -22.12 -12.95
C ARG A 49 -7.98 -22.34 -14.27
N LYS A 50 -6.69 -22.01 -14.33
CA LYS A 50 -5.91 -22.00 -15.59
C LYS A 50 -4.88 -23.12 -15.72
N ILE A 51 -4.41 -23.69 -14.62
CA ILE A 51 -3.28 -24.64 -14.59
C ILE A 51 -3.79 -26.05 -14.23
N PRO A 52 -3.30 -27.12 -14.88
CA PRO A 52 -3.66 -28.50 -14.54
C PRO A 52 -3.18 -28.93 -13.14
N VAL A 53 -3.97 -29.76 -12.48
CA VAL A 53 -3.82 -30.18 -11.06
C VAL A 53 -2.41 -30.64 -10.70
N HIS A 54 -1.73 -31.35 -11.60
CA HIS A 54 -0.37 -31.86 -11.35
C HIS A 54 0.67 -30.76 -11.08
N LYS A 55 0.53 -29.55 -11.66
CA LYS A 55 1.47 -28.44 -11.44
C LYS A 55 0.95 -27.39 -10.47
N GLN A 56 -0.32 -27.44 -10.06
CA GLN A 56 -0.93 -26.38 -9.26
C GLN A 56 -0.17 -26.11 -7.96
N SER A 57 0.18 -27.16 -7.21
CA SER A 57 0.91 -27.01 -5.94
C SER A 57 2.24 -26.29 -6.12
N LEU A 58 3.01 -26.63 -7.16
CA LEU A 58 4.29 -25.98 -7.47
C LEU A 58 4.09 -24.47 -7.70
N TYR A 59 3.16 -24.08 -8.57
CA TYR A 59 2.90 -22.66 -8.87
C TYR A 59 2.41 -21.88 -7.65
N ILE A 60 1.59 -22.49 -6.79
CA ILE A 60 1.10 -21.85 -5.57
C ILE A 60 2.27 -21.58 -4.61
N TYR A 61 3.11 -22.59 -4.33
CA TYR A 61 4.27 -22.42 -3.45
C TYR A 61 5.30 -21.44 -4.03
N THR A 62 5.59 -21.53 -5.34
CA THR A 62 6.48 -20.58 -6.01
C THR A 62 5.97 -19.16 -5.90
N THR A 63 4.66 -18.92 -6.09
CA THR A 63 4.10 -17.56 -6.01
C THR A 63 4.14 -17.01 -4.58
N ARG A 64 3.84 -17.86 -3.58
CA ARG A 64 3.98 -17.48 -2.16
C ARG A 64 5.41 -17.09 -1.82
N TYR A 65 6.38 -17.91 -2.23
CA TYR A 65 7.79 -17.67 -1.98
C TYR A 65 8.28 -16.39 -2.68
N MET A 66 7.93 -16.21 -3.95
CA MET A 66 8.23 -14.98 -4.71
C MET A 66 7.63 -13.73 -4.06
N GLY A 67 6.41 -13.82 -3.53
CA GLY A 67 5.78 -12.71 -2.81
C GLY A 67 6.57 -12.29 -1.58
N VAL A 68 7.01 -13.25 -0.76
CA VAL A 68 7.84 -12.96 0.43
C VAL A 68 9.21 -12.42 0.01
N LEU A 69 9.87 -13.02 -0.99
CA LEU A 69 11.15 -12.53 -1.50
C LEU A 69 11.07 -11.08 -2.00
N LEU A 70 9.99 -10.74 -2.71
CA LEU A 70 9.76 -9.36 -3.17
C LEU A 70 9.67 -8.40 -1.97
N THR A 71 8.97 -8.77 -0.90
CA THR A 71 8.90 -7.92 0.30
C THR A 71 10.24 -7.76 0.99
N CYS A 72 11.08 -8.81 1.01
CA CYS A 72 12.44 -8.72 1.54
C CYS A 72 13.32 -7.80 0.68
N ALA A 73 13.26 -7.92 -0.65
CA ALA A 73 14.01 -7.06 -1.57
C ALA A 73 13.61 -5.58 -1.44
N VAL A 74 12.30 -5.33 -1.30
CA VAL A 74 11.77 -3.98 -1.06
C VAL A 74 12.25 -3.42 0.29
N ALA A 75 12.32 -4.26 1.33
CA ALA A 75 12.84 -3.84 2.63
C ALA A 75 14.32 -3.46 2.60
N GLU A 76 15.14 -4.10 1.77
CA GLU A 76 16.55 -3.76 1.58
C GLU A 76 16.74 -2.50 0.73
N LEU A 77 15.88 -2.28 -0.27
CA LEU A 77 15.97 -1.15 -1.19
C LEU A 77 15.59 0.21 -0.58
N ILE A 78 14.78 0.22 0.49
CA ILE A 78 14.18 1.45 1.03
C ILE A 78 14.94 1.93 2.28
N PRO A 79 15.86 2.92 2.16
CA PRO A 79 16.51 3.52 3.33
C PRO A 79 15.56 4.42 4.15
N HIS A 80 14.47 4.90 3.55
CA HIS A 80 13.52 5.82 4.18
C HIS A 80 12.05 5.38 4.02
N LEU A 81 11.59 4.53 4.94
CA LEU A 81 10.24 3.94 4.90
C LEU A 81 9.10 4.99 4.83
N ALA A 82 9.21 6.11 5.55
CA ALA A 82 8.16 7.13 5.61
C ALA A 82 7.87 7.75 4.23
N LEU A 83 8.91 7.99 3.43
CA LEU A 83 8.78 8.53 2.06
C LEU A 83 8.12 7.53 1.13
N PHE A 84 8.48 6.26 1.27
CA PHE A 84 7.89 5.19 0.49
C PHE A 84 6.41 4.95 0.83
N ILE A 85 6.05 5.00 2.12
CA ILE A 85 4.65 4.94 2.56
C ILE A 85 3.86 6.11 1.96
N SER A 86 4.42 7.32 1.96
CA SER A 86 3.79 8.48 1.34
C SER A 86 3.62 8.32 -0.18
N LEU A 87 4.63 7.79 -0.87
CA LEU A 87 4.59 7.53 -2.31
C LEU A 87 3.49 6.52 -2.68
N ILE A 88 3.51 5.34 -2.04
CA ILE A 88 2.49 4.29 -2.30
C ILE A 88 1.11 4.78 -1.87
N GLY A 89 1.01 5.53 -0.76
CA GLY A 89 -0.24 6.11 -0.29
C GLY A 89 -0.82 7.11 -1.29
N ALA A 90 0.00 8.00 -1.87
CA ALA A 90 -0.43 8.92 -2.92
C ALA A 90 -0.86 8.20 -4.19
N PHE A 91 -0.05 7.22 -4.65
CA PHE A 91 -0.33 6.43 -5.85
C PHE A 91 -1.59 5.57 -5.71
N SER A 92 -1.60 4.71 -4.69
CA SER A 92 -2.66 3.73 -4.45
C SER A 92 -3.92 4.40 -3.90
N GLY A 93 -3.77 5.31 -2.95
CA GLY A 93 -4.90 6.02 -2.33
C GLY A 93 -5.68 6.85 -3.35
N ALA A 94 -5.02 7.61 -4.22
CA ALA A 94 -5.69 8.35 -5.28
C ALA A 94 -6.40 7.43 -6.28
N SER A 95 -5.74 6.32 -6.66
CA SER A 95 -6.31 5.32 -7.57
C SER A 95 -7.55 4.64 -6.97
N MET A 96 -7.48 4.23 -5.70
CA MET A 96 -8.57 3.52 -5.02
C MET A 96 -9.76 4.42 -4.70
N ALA A 97 -9.49 5.61 -4.15
CA ALA A 97 -10.53 6.49 -3.63
C ALA A 97 -11.19 7.35 -4.71
N LEU A 98 -10.44 7.80 -5.72
CA LEU A 98 -10.92 8.79 -6.69
C LEU A 98 -11.03 8.25 -8.11
N LEU A 99 -10.23 7.25 -8.51
CA LEU A 99 -10.27 6.72 -9.88
C LEU A 99 -11.30 5.60 -10.05
N PHE A 100 -11.38 4.63 -9.13
CA PHE A 100 -12.33 3.51 -9.30
C PHE A 100 -13.82 3.91 -9.29
N PRO A 101 -14.31 4.78 -8.38
CA PRO A 101 -15.73 5.14 -8.36
C PRO A 101 -16.26 5.72 -9.69
N PRO A 102 -15.62 6.75 -10.29
CA PRO A 102 -16.09 7.29 -11.57
C PRO A 102 -15.90 6.31 -12.72
N CYS A 103 -14.85 5.49 -12.72
CA CYS A 103 -14.68 4.44 -13.73
C CYS A 103 -15.83 3.43 -13.71
N ILE A 104 -16.21 2.94 -12.53
CA ILE A 104 -17.31 1.98 -12.37
C ILE A 104 -18.66 2.63 -12.72
N GLU A 105 -18.90 3.87 -12.29
CA GLU A 105 -20.14 4.58 -12.65
C GLU A 105 -20.26 4.79 -14.17
N LEU A 106 -19.18 5.21 -14.83
CA LEU A 106 -19.16 5.37 -16.30
C LEU A 106 -19.47 4.06 -17.02
N LEU A 107 -18.81 2.96 -16.65
CA LEU A 107 -19.06 1.62 -17.23
C LEU A 107 -20.52 1.17 -17.03
N THR A 108 -21.05 1.34 -15.82
CA THR A 108 -22.41 0.89 -15.47
C THR A 108 -23.49 1.73 -16.17
N ARG A 109 -23.29 3.05 -16.26
CA ARG A 109 -24.23 3.98 -16.93
C ARG A 109 -24.20 3.82 -18.44
N TYR A 110 -23.02 3.58 -19.01
CA TYR A 110 -22.85 3.26 -20.43
C TYR A 110 -23.60 1.97 -20.79
N ALA A 111 -23.45 0.91 -20.00
CA ALA A 111 -24.17 -0.35 -20.21
C ALA A 111 -25.71 -0.21 -20.12
N LYS A 112 -26.21 0.76 -19.35
CA LYS A 112 -27.65 1.05 -19.21
C LYS A 112 -28.19 2.07 -20.22
N GLY A 113 -27.35 2.66 -21.07
CA GLY A 113 -27.75 3.71 -22.02
C GLY A 113 -28.24 5.01 -21.38
N GLN A 114 -28.01 5.22 -20.07
CA GLN A 114 -28.51 6.36 -19.30
C GLN A 114 -27.37 7.35 -18.97
N LEU A 115 -26.70 7.83 -20.01
CA LEU A 115 -25.64 8.84 -19.88
C LEU A 115 -26.25 10.25 -19.91
N SER A 116 -26.44 10.83 -18.73
CA SER A 116 -26.75 12.26 -18.59
C SER A 116 -25.47 13.09 -18.57
N SER A 117 -25.47 14.26 -19.23
CA SER A 117 -24.32 15.18 -19.25
C SER A 117 -23.83 15.60 -17.86
N SER A 118 -24.73 15.63 -16.85
CA SER A 118 -24.35 15.94 -15.46
C SER A 118 -23.46 14.85 -14.83
N ILE A 119 -23.69 13.59 -15.17
CA ILE A 119 -22.88 12.46 -14.68
C ILE A 119 -21.51 12.48 -15.34
N TRP A 120 -21.46 12.82 -16.63
CA TRP A 120 -20.21 12.94 -17.37
C TRP A 120 -19.31 14.04 -16.80
N ALA A 121 -19.89 15.22 -16.52
CA ALA A 121 -19.18 16.33 -15.90
C ALA A 121 -18.60 15.99 -14.51
N LYS A 122 -19.38 15.34 -13.64
CA LYS A 122 -18.92 14.92 -12.30
C LYS A 122 -17.79 13.90 -12.37
N ASN A 123 -17.90 12.92 -13.26
CA ASN A 123 -16.88 11.88 -13.42
C ASN A 123 -15.55 12.45 -13.96
N ILE A 124 -15.62 13.38 -14.91
CA ILE A 124 -14.42 14.06 -15.41
C ILE A 124 -13.79 14.92 -14.32
N PHE A 125 -14.60 15.66 -13.56
CA PHE A 125 -14.09 16.44 -12.43
C PHE A 125 -13.37 15.56 -11.41
N LEU A 126 -13.95 14.41 -11.04
CA LEU A 126 -13.31 13.45 -10.13
C LEU A 126 -12.03 12.85 -10.71
N LEU A 127 -12.01 12.51 -12.00
CA LEU A 127 -10.81 12.02 -12.69
C LEU A 127 -9.70 13.08 -12.76
N CYS A 128 -10.04 14.34 -13.01
CA CYS A 128 -9.09 15.45 -12.96
C CYS A 128 -8.53 15.62 -11.55
N PHE A 129 -9.37 15.57 -10.51
CA PHE A 129 -8.92 15.60 -9.12
C PHE A 129 -8.03 14.40 -8.78
N ALA A 130 -8.36 13.21 -9.27
CA ALA A 130 -7.54 12.01 -9.09
C ALA A 130 -6.15 12.20 -9.72
N LEU A 131 -6.09 12.70 -10.95
CA LEU A 131 -4.83 12.98 -11.66
C LEU A 131 -4.00 14.06 -10.95
N LEU A 132 -4.63 15.13 -10.47
CA LEU A 132 -3.95 16.18 -9.72
C LEU A 132 -3.38 15.64 -8.41
N GLY A 133 -4.19 14.91 -7.63
CA GLY A 133 -3.73 14.30 -6.37
C GLY A 133 -2.63 13.27 -6.59
N PHE A 134 -2.77 12.45 -7.63
CA PHE A 134 -1.77 11.45 -8.02
C PHE A 134 -0.44 12.09 -8.42
N THR A 135 -0.48 13.07 -9.33
CA THR A 135 0.73 13.74 -9.83
C THR A 135 1.40 14.52 -8.72
N THR A 136 0.69 15.42 -8.05
CA THR A 136 1.26 16.23 -6.95
C THR A 136 1.83 15.38 -5.82
N GLY A 137 1.10 14.35 -5.38
CA GLY A 137 1.57 13.45 -4.32
C GLY A 137 2.78 12.61 -4.73
N THR A 138 2.79 12.09 -5.96
CA THR A 138 3.93 11.32 -6.47
C THR A 138 5.16 12.20 -6.69
N TYR A 139 5.00 13.40 -7.27
CA TYR A 139 6.10 14.36 -7.47
C TYR A 139 6.71 14.82 -6.15
N ALA A 140 5.87 15.14 -5.15
CA ALA A 140 6.36 15.54 -3.83
C ALA A 140 7.19 14.42 -3.19
N ALA A 141 6.65 13.20 -3.13
CA ALA A 141 7.34 12.05 -2.55
C ALA A 141 8.63 11.69 -3.31
N LEU A 142 8.59 11.68 -4.65
CA LEU A 142 9.75 11.34 -5.47
C LEU A 142 10.86 12.40 -5.37
N SER A 143 10.51 13.69 -5.33
CA SER A 143 11.50 14.76 -5.18
C SER A 143 12.24 14.69 -3.85
N GLU A 144 11.56 14.28 -2.78
CA GLU A 144 12.17 14.06 -1.47
C GLU A 144 13.03 12.79 -1.42
N ILE A 145 12.62 11.72 -2.13
CA ILE A 145 13.42 10.50 -2.26
C ILE A 145 14.73 10.82 -2.99
N LEU A 146 14.67 11.53 -4.12
CA LEU A 146 15.85 11.89 -4.91
C LEU A 146 16.81 12.85 -4.19
N LYS A 147 16.32 13.67 -3.27
CA LYS A 147 17.18 14.56 -2.45
C LYS A 147 17.87 13.84 -1.29
N LYS A 148 17.30 12.71 -0.84
CA LYS A 148 17.80 11.95 0.31
C LYS A 148 18.62 10.72 -0.08
N PHE A 149 18.51 10.28 -1.34
CA PHE A 149 19.50 9.42 -1.99
C PHE A 149 20.76 10.20 -2.31
#